data_AF-A0A2G9NQA1-F1
#
_entry.id   AF-A0A2G9NQA1-F1
#
_cell.length_a   1.000
_cell.length_b   1.000
_cell.length_c   1.000
_cell.angle_alpha   90.00
_cell.angle_beta   90.00
_cell.angle_gamma   90.00
#
_symmetry.space_group_name_H-M   'P 1'
#
loop_
_entity.id
_entity.type
_entity.pdbx_description
1 polymer ?
#
loop_
_entity_poly.entity_id
_entity_poly.type
_entity_poly.pdbx_seq_one_letter_code
_entity_poly.pdbx_strand_id
1 'polypeptide(L)'
;MGRKSAGYILLVIGVLILLASLKQVQDTFHFTLPESFSTPVAIITGTIILMIGLALSGKDKSSPKKNAEVPIYQGNQIIGYRRH
;
A
#
# COMPACT_ATOMS: atom_id res chain seq x y z
N MET A 1 7.69 -14.60 -4.05
CA MET A 1 7.57 -13.26 -4.64
C MET A 1 6.14 -12.79 -4.96
N GLY A 2 5.18 -13.66 -5.33
CA GLY A 2 3.95 -13.24 -6.03
C GLY A 2 3.00 -12.23 -5.35
N ARG A 3 2.82 -12.24 -4.02
CA ARG A 3 1.80 -11.38 -3.37
C ARG A 3 2.18 -9.89 -3.31
N LYS A 4 3.46 -9.58 -3.12
CA LYS A 4 3.95 -8.19 -3.11
C LYS A 4 3.90 -7.59 -4.51
N SER A 5 4.34 -8.36 -5.51
CA SER A 5 4.30 -7.96 -6.92
C SER A 5 2.87 -7.66 -7.38
N ALA A 6 1.89 -8.48 -6.98
CA ALA A 6 0.48 -8.25 -7.29
C ALA A 6 -0.06 -6.94 -6.70
N GLY A 7 0.31 -6.60 -5.44
CA GLY A 7 -0.08 -5.34 -4.81
C GLY A 7 0.48 -4.10 -5.54
N TYR A 8 1.73 -4.16 -6.00
CA TYR A 8 2.32 -3.07 -6.79
C TYR A 8 1.67 -2.91 -8.15
N ILE A 9 1.34 -4.01 -8.83
CA ILE A 9 0.62 -3.96 -10.12
C ILE A 9 -0.75 -3.30 -9.93
N LEU A 10 -1.50 -3.70 -8.89
CA LEU A 10 -2.77 -3.07 -8.54
C LEU A 10 -2.64 -1.58 -8.22
N LEU A 11 -1.58 -1.19 -7.50
CA LEU A 11 -1.29 0.21 -7.22
C LEU A 11 -1.08 1.02 -8.51
N VAL A 12 -0.22 0.53 -9.41
CA VAL A 12 0.05 1.20 -10.68
C VAL A 12 -1.23 1.35 -11.51
N ILE A 13 -2.04 0.30 -11.58
CA ILE A 13 -3.34 0.33 -12.27
C ILE A 13 -4.28 1.37 -11.63
N GLY A 14 -4.38 1.40 -10.31
CA GLY A 14 -5.20 2.36 -9.59
C GLY A 14 -4.78 3.81 -9.85
N VAL A 15 -3.47 4.09 -9.87
CA VAL A 15 -2.93 5.42 -10.21
C VAL A 15 -3.28 5.80 -11.64
N LEU A 16 -3.10 4.88 -12.59
CA LEU A 16 -3.41 5.14 -14.00
C LEU A 16 -4.89 5.44 -14.22
N ILE A 17 -5.80 4.72 -13.54
CA ILE A 17 -7.24 4.97 -13.61
C ILE A 17 -7.58 6.37 -13.06
N LEU A 18 -6.97 6.78 -11.94
CA LEU A 18 -7.19 8.12 -11.40
C LEU A 18 -6.65 9.22 -12.32
N LEU A 19 -5.46 9.03 -12.88
CA LEU A 19 -4.88 9.97 -13.84
C LEU A 19 -5.75 10.10 -15.09
N ALA A 20 -6.26 8.99 -15.62
CA ALA A 20 -7.18 8.99 -16.75
C ALA A 20 -8.53 9.66 -16.43
N SER A 21 -8.90 9.79 -15.16
CA SER A 21 -10.11 10.52 -14.74
C SER A 21 -9.92 12.04 -14.75
N LEU A 22 -8.69 12.54 -14.81
CA LEU A 22 -8.41 13.97 -14.90
C LEU A 22 -8.73 14.49 -16.30
N LYS A 23 -9.55 15.54 -16.38
CA LYS A 23 -9.87 16.22 -17.66
C LYS A 23 -8.62 16.62 -18.44
N GLN A 24 -7.60 17.15 -17.76
CA GLN A 24 -6.34 17.56 -18.39
C GLN A 24 -5.62 16.40 -19.11
N VAL A 25 -5.71 15.17 -18.58
CA VAL A 25 -5.13 13.98 -19.22
C VAL A 25 -6.00 13.54 -20.41
N GLN A 26 -7.32 13.57 -20.26
CA GLN A 26 -8.26 13.25 -21.35
C GLN A 26 -8.09 14.22 -22.53
N ASP A 27 -7.95 15.51 -22.23
CA ASP A 27 -7.78 16.57 -23.23
C ASP A 27 -6.41 16.47 -23.92
N THR A 28 -5.35 16.06 -23.20
CA THR A 28 -4.00 15.90 -23.76
C THR A 28 -3.87 14.66 -24.65
N PHE A 29 -4.52 13.56 -24.27
CA PHE A 29 -4.43 12.28 -24.98
C PHE A 29 -5.63 12.01 -25.90
N HIS A 30 -6.58 12.95 -25.99
CA HIS A 30 -7.85 12.82 -26.72
C HIS A 30 -8.59 11.50 -26.45
N PHE A 31 -8.57 11.05 -25.20
CA PHE A 31 -9.23 9.81 -24.79
C PHE A 31 -10.50 10.13 -24.00
N THR A 32 -11.64 9.64 -24.49
CA THR A 32 -12.93 9.75 -23.80
C THR A 32 -13.22 8.47 -23.03
N LEU A 33 -13.54 8.59 -21.74
CA LEU A 33 -14.10 7.48 -20.97
C LEU A 33 -15.46 7.08 -21.58
N PRO A 34 -15.81 5.78 -21.59
CA PRO A 34 -17.15 5.33 -21.96
C PRO A 34 -18.20 6.07 -21.13
N GLU A 35 -19.36 6.44 -21.69
CA GLU A 35 -20.40 7.17 -20.95
C GLU A 35 -20.88 6.46 -19.67
N SER A 36 -20.79 5.13 -19.65
CA SER A 36 -21.06 4.31 -18.45
C SER A 36 -20.04 4.50 -17.33
N PHE A 37 -18.83 4.99 -17.65
CA PHE A 37 -17.77 5.36 -16.74
C PHE A 37 -17.73 6.88 -16.54
N SER A 38 -18.72 7.39 -15.82
CA SER A 38 -18.69 8.79 -15.40
C SER A 38 -17.46 9.06 -14.51
N THR A 39 -16.92 10.28 -14.59
CA THR A 39 -15.78 10.74 -13.79
C THR A 39 -15.87 10.37 -12.29
N PRO A 40 -17.02 10.53 -11.58
CA PRO A 40 -17.12 10.11 -10.19
C PRO A 40 -16.98 8.59 -10.01
N VAL A 41 -17.50 7.79 -10.95
CA VAL A 41 -17.34 6.32 -10.93
C VAL A 41 -15.87 5.96 -11.09
N ALA A 42 -15.16 6.54 -12.06
CA ALA A 42 -13.73 6.30 -12.26
C ALA A 42 -12.88 6.65 -11.02
N ILE A 43 -13.20 7.75 -10.33
CA ILE A 43 -12.52 8.15 -9.09
C ILE A 43 -12.78 7.14 -7.97
N ILE A 44 -14.03 6.72 -7.77
CA ILE A 44 -14.40 5.74 -6.74
C ILE A 44 -13.68 4.41 -7.01
N THR A 45 -13.76 3.91 -8.25
CA THR A 45 -13.13 2.65 -8.63
C THR A 45 -11.60 2.71 -8.48
N GLY A 46 -10.96 3.79 -8.95
CA GLY A 46 -9.51 4.00 -8.81
C GLY A 46 -9.07 4.04 -7.33
N THR A 47 -9.84 4.71 -6.48
CA THR A 47 -9.57 4.80 -5.04
C THR A 47 -9.69 3.43 -4.36
N ILE A 48 -10.72 2.65 -4.68
CA ILE A 48 -10.90 1.29 -4.15
C ILE A 48 -9.74 0.38 -4.57
N ILE A 49 -9.35 0.44 -5.84
CA ILE A 49 -8.22 -0.35 -6.37
C ILE A 49 -6.92 0.02 -5.65
N LEU A 50 -6.67 1.32 -5.43
CA LEU A 50 -5.50 1.78 -4.66
C LEU A 50 -5.52 1.28 -3.21
N MET A 51 -6.67 1.34 -2.53
CA MET A 51 -6.80 0.84 -1.16
C MET A 51 -6.54 -0.66 -1.08
N ILE A 52 -7.03 -1.44 -2.04
CA ILE A 52 -6.77 -2.89 -2.13
C ILE A 52 -5.28 -3.13 -2.44
N GLY A 53 -4.71 -2.39 -3.40
CA GLY A 53 -3.29 -2.47 -3.74
C GLY A 53 -2.39 -2.16 -2.55
N LEU A 54 -2.69 -1.11 -1.79
CA LEU A 54 -2.01 -0.75 -0.55
C LEU A 54 -2.17 -1.82 0.53
N ALA A 55 -3.36 -2.38 0.71
CA ALA A 55 -3.58 -3.47 1.67
C ALA A 55 -2.79 -4.74 1.32
N LEU A 56 -2.64 -5.04 0.02
CA LEU A 56 -1.89 -6.20 -0.47
C LEU A 56 -0.36 -5.98 -0.49
N SER A 57 0.09 -4.76 -0.80
CA SER A 57 1.51 -4.37 -0.78
C SER A 57 2.03 -4.04 0.62
N GLY A 58 1.14 -3.56 1.49
CA GLY A 58 1.38 -3.30 2.91
C GLY A 58 1.58 -4.61 3.65
N LYS A 59 2.71 -5.27 3.38
CA LYS A 59 3.08 -6.48 4.07
C LYS A 59 3.66 -6.13 5.42
N ASP A 60 3.15 -6.84 6.40
CA ASP A 60 3.76 -7.00 7.70
C ASP A 60 3.87 -5.64 8.41
N LYS A 61 2.74 -5.17 8.97
CA LYS A 61 2.84 -4.60 10.32
C LYS A 61 3.69 -5.60 11.06
N SER A 62 4.96 -5.26 11.25
CA SER A 62 5.85 -5.95 12.15
C SER A 62 4.95 -6.31 13.32
N SER A 63 4.68 -7.60 13.49
CA SER A 63 4.29 -8.06 14.81
C SER A 63 5.29 -7.38 15.73
N PRO A 64 4.85 -6.65 16.78
CA PRO A 64 5.81 -6.09 17.72
C PRO A 64 6.70 -7.28 18.08
N LYS A 65 8.00 -7.22 17.72
CA LYS A 65 8.92 -8.35 17.86
C LYS A 65 8.69 -8.88 19.26
N LYS A 66 8.07 -10.06 19.33
CA LYS A 66 7.66 -10.71 20.57
C LYS A 66 8.91 -11.34 21.17
N ASN A 67 9.87 -10.48 21.49
CA ASN A 67 11.19 -10.71 22.10
C ASN A 67 11.81 -9.32 22.29
N ALA A 68 11.17 -8.47 23.10
CA ALA A 68 11.90 -7.41 23.76
C ALA A 68 12.83 -8.11 24.76
N GLU A 69 14.01 -8.51 24.29
CA GLU A 69 15.04 -9.10 25.13
C GLU A 69 15.44 -8.04 26.16
N VAL A 70 15.02 -8.23 27.42
CA VAL A 70 15.33 -7.29 28.50
C VAL A 70 16.72 -7.63 29.02
N PRO A 71 17.69 -6.69 28.97
CA PRO A 71 19.02 -6.93 29.53
C PRO A 71 18.94 -7.13 31.05
N ILE A 72 19.66 -8.12 31.55
CA ILE A 72 19.84 -8.40 32.98
C ILE A 72 21.13 -7.70 33.41
N TYR A 73 21.05 -6.85 34.43
CA TYR A 73 22.20 -6.10 34.96
C TYR A 73 22.72 -6.70 36.27
N GLN A 74 24.04 -6.69 36.43
CA GLN A 74 24.72 -6.89 37.71
C GLN A 74 25.60 -5.67 37.98
N GLY A 75 25.12 -4.77 38.84
CA GLY A 75 25.71 -3.44 38.98
C GLY A 75 25.61 -2.66 37.67
N ASN A 76 26.75 -2.23 37.12
CA ASN A 76 26.84 -1.43 35.89
C ASN A 76 27.17 -2.26 34.63
N GLN A 77 27.14 -3.60 34.71
CA GLN A 77 27.45 -4.50 33.59
C GLN A 77 26.24 -5.34 33.18
N ILE A 78 26.04 -5.52 31.87
CA ILE A 78 25.01 -6.40 31.31
C ILE A 78 25.53 -7.82 31.33
N ILE A 79 24.87 -8.70 32.10
CA ILE A 79 25.28 -10.11 32.28
C ILE A 79 24.49 -11.09 31.41
N GLY A 80 23.45 -10.62 30.72
CA GLY A 80 22.68 -11.44 29.79
C GLY A 80 21.39 -10.78 29.36
N TYR A 81 20.58 -11.53 28.63
CA TYR A 81 19.27 -11.10 28.15
C TYR A 81 18.21 -12.12 28.52
N ARG A 82 17.10 -11.67 29.12
CA ARG A 82 15.96 -12.55 29.41
C ARG A 82 15.01 -12.57 28.21
N ARG A 83 14.72 -13.77 27.73
CA ARG A 83 13.56 -14.01 26.84
C ARG A 83 12.35 -14.28 27.72
N HIS A 84 11.21 -13.69 27.34
CA HIS A 84 9.93 -13.96 27.97
C HIS A 84 9.21 -15.10 27.25
#